data_AF-A0A517M641-F1
#
_entry.id   AF-A0A517M641-F1
#
_cell.length_a   1.000
_cell.length_b   1.000
_cell.length_c   1.000
_cell.angle_alpha   90.00
_cell.angle_beta   90.00
_cell.angle_gamma   90.00
#
_symmetry.space_group_name_H-M   'P 1'
#
loop_
_entity.id
_entity.type
_entity.pdbx_description
1 polymer ?
#
loop_
_entity_poly.entity_id
_entity_poly.type
_entity_poly.pdbx_seq_one_letter_code
_entity_poly.pdbx_strand_id
1 'polypeptide(L)'
;MRISRNQMDNAAYSKLLAPITEEHRAKPYSFWLPFLSGEPIVREIVAPDGTPCCVEINAFWDDKPNGDIRVILSIDDGGRDALMPYGHDFILSPDGRFVGE
;
A
#
# COMPACT_ATOMS: atom_id res chain seq x y z
N MET A 1 -18.65 1.46 27.24
CA MET A 1 -18.37 2.77 26.65
C MET A 1 -17.78 2.51 25.27
N ARG A 2 -18.56 2.63 24.19
CA ARG A 2 -18.04 2.50 22.82
C ARG A 2 -17.46 3.87 22.46
N ILE A 3 -16.15 3.99 22.46
CA ILE A 3 -15.49 5.12 21.81
C ILE A 3 -15.73 4.89 20.31
N SER A 4 -16.55 5.74 19.71
CA SER A 4 -16.71 5.76 18.26
C SER A 4 -15.33 6.02 17.66
N ARG A 5 -14.77 5.05 16.90
CA ARG A 5 -13.51 5.28 16.17
C ARG A 5 -13.75 6.46 15.23
N ASN A 6 -12.98 7.52 15.42
CA ASN A 6 -13.01 8.64 14.50
C ASN A 6 -12.13 8.24 13.32
N GLN A 7 -12.71 8.14 12.13
CA GLN A 7 -11.96 7.83 10.92
C GLN A 7 -10.89 8.91 10.70
N MET A 8 -9.67 8.50 10.35
CA MET A 8 -8.58 9.43 10.06
C MET A 8 -8.85 10.21 8.76
N ASP A 9 -8.27 11.41 8.65
CA ASP A 9 -8.31 12.15 7.38
C ASP A 9 -7.23 11.67 6.40
N ASN A 10 -7.39 12.02 5.12
CA ASN A 10 -6.52 11.58 4.03
C ASN A 10 -5.06 12.03 4.22
N ALA A 11 -4.85 13.21 4.83
CA ALA A 11 -3.50 13.72 5.06
C ALA A 11 -2.77 12.91 6.15
N ALA A 12 -3.50 12.44 7.16
CA ALA A 12 -2.97 11.56 8.18
C ALA A 12 -2.64 10.17 7.62
N TYR A 13 -3.51 9.57 6.80
CA TYR A 13 -3.21 8.30 6.11
C TYR A 13 -1.99 8.43 5.19
N SER A 14 -1.90 9.50 4.40
CA SER A 14 -0.77 9.73 3.51
C SER A 14 0.57 9.83 4.26
N LYS A 15 0.58 10.41 5.46
CA LYS A 15 1.81 10.49 6.29
C LYS A 15 2.23 9.14 6.84
N LEU A 16 1.28 8.24 7.11
CA LEU A 16 1.57 6.89 7.56
C LEU A 16 2.08 6.01 6.41
N LEU A 17 1.53 6.17 5.20
CA LEU A 17 1.94 5.40 4.03
C LEU A 17 3.30 5.83 3.49
N ALA A 18 3.62 7.13 3.47
CA ALA A 18 4.85 7.65 2.87
C ALA A 18 6.15 6.87 3.21
N PRO A 19 6.51 6.62 4.49
CA PRO A 19 7.73 5.87 4.80
C PRO A 19 7.67 4.40 4.34
N ILE A 20 6.49 3.80 4.31
CA ILE A 20 6.27 2.43 3.85
C ILE A 20 6.40 2.39 2.32
N THR A 21 5.81 3.36 1.62
CA THR A 21 5.94 3.53 0.18
C THR A 21 7.41 3.64 -0.23
N GLU A 22 8.20 4.49 0.45
CA GLU A 22 9.63 4.65 0.16
C GLU A 22 10.44 3.36 0.41
N GLU A 23 10.15 2.63 1.48
CA GLU A 23 10.78 1.33 1.76
C GLU A 23 10.53 0.33 0.62
N HIS A 24 9.32 0.33 0.06
CA HIS A 24 8.90 -0.60 -0.99
C HIS A 24 9.35 -0.15 -2.39
N ARG A 25 9.41 1.16 -2.64
CA ARG A 25 9.98 1.75 -3.86
C ARG A 25 11.47 1.42 -4.02
N ALA A 26 12.19 1.24 -2.91
CA ALA A 26 13.59 0.83 -2.91
C ALA A 26 13.81 -0.66 -3.25
N LYS A 27 12.74 -1.47 -3.34
CA LYS A 27 12.86 -2.90 -3.70
C LYS A 27 13.08 -3.05 -5.21
N PRO A 28 13.96 -3.98 -5.65
CA PRO A 28 14.15 -4.22 -7.07
C PRO A 28 12.90 -4.84 -7.69
N TYR A 29 12.69 -4.66 -9.00
CA TYR A 29 11.60 -5.27 -9.75
C TYR A 29 11.42 -6.78 -9.47
N SER A 30 12.52 -7.52 -9.37
CA SER A 30 12.50 -8.97 -9.08
C SER A 30 11.92 -9.35 -7.72
N PHE A 31 11.95 -8.44 -6.74
CA PHE A 31 11.32 -8.64 -5.45
C PHE A 31 9.80 -8.83 -5.59
N TRP A 32 9.17 -8.15 -6.56
CA TRP A 32 7.73 -8.12 -6.71
C TRP A 32 7.14 -9.30 -7.48
N LEU A 33 7.96 -10.01 -8.26
CA LEU A 33 7.49 -11.10 -9.12
C LEU A 33 6.70 -12.20 -8.37
N PRO A 34 7.11 -12.65 -7.17
CA PRO A 34 6.36 -13.66 -6.42
C PRO A 34 4.98 -13.16 -5.95
N PHE A 35 4.77 -11.85 -5.83
CA PHE A 35 3.55 -11.24 -5.30
C PHE A 35 2.48 -10.99 -6.37
N LEU A 36 2.82 -11.05 -7.66
CA LEU A 36 1.88 -10.84 -8.78
C LEU A 36 0.79 -11.92 -8.89
N SER A 37 1.02 -13.08 -8.30
CA SER A 37 0.07 -14.19 -8.21
C SER A 37 0.02 -14.79 -6.80
N GLY A 38 0.53 -14.04 -5.82
CA GLY A 38 0.68 -14.47 -4.44
C GLY A 38 -0.22 -13.67 -3.51
N GLU A 39 -0.05 -13.93 -2.21
CA GLU A 39 -0.71 -13.15 -1.17
C GLU A 39 -0.05 -11.77 -1.04
N PRO A 40 -0.81 -10.72 -0.68
CA PRO A 40 -0.25 -9.41 -0.41
C PRO A 40 0.72 -9.44 0.77
N ILE A 41 1.61 -8.44 0.81
CA ILE A 41 2.36 -8.16 2.03
C ILE A 41 1.43 -7.41 2.97
N VAL A 42 1.24 -7.93 4.18
CA VAL A 42 0.45 -7.29 5.23
C VAL A 42 1.38 -6.75 6.32
N ARG A 43 1.19 -5.49 6.70
CA ARG A 43 1.95 -4.84 7.78
C ARG A 43 1.00 -4.20 8.77
N GLU A 44 1.04 -4.66 10.01
CA GLU A 44 0.35 -4.01 11.13
C GLU A 44 1.10 -2.73 11.53
N ILE A 45 0.36 -1.64 11.68
CA ILE A 45 0.86 -0.36 12.16
C ILE A 45 -0.09 0.19 13.23
N VAL A 46 0.37 1.18 13.99
CA VAL A 46 -0.45 1.91 14.95
C VAL A 46 -0.52 3.36 14.50
N ALA A 47 -1.74 3.86 14.30
CA ALA A 47 -1.98 5.26 14.00
C ALA A 47 -1.61 6.18 15.18
N PRO A 48 -1.41 7.50 14.96
CA PRO A 48 -0.99 8.41 16.02
C PRO A 48 -1.97 8.50 17.20
N ASP A 49 -3.24 8.18 16.99
CA ASP A 49 -4.29 8.14 18.01
C ASP A 49 -4.35 6.81 18.79
N GLY A 50 -3.47 5.85 18.47
CA GLY A 50 -3.42 4.52 19.06
C GLY A 50 -4.30 3.48 18.35
N THR A 51 -4.98 3.83 17.26
CA THR A 51 -5.79 2.88 16.48
C THR A 51 -4.88 1.88 15.76
N PRO A 52 -5.07 0.56 15.94
CA PRO A 52 -4.36 -0.43 15.13
C PRO A 52 -4.90 -0.41 13.70
N CYS A 53 -3.99 -0.45 12.73
CA CYS A 53 -4.31 -0.49 11.31
C CYS A 53 -3.50 -1.58 10.61
N CYS A 54 -4.00 -2.09 9.50
CA CYS A 54 -3.28 -2.96 8.60
C CYS A 54 -2.99 -2.21 7.30
N VAL A 55 -1.75 -2.29 6.84
CA VAL A 55 -1.35 -1.87 5.49
C VAL A 55 -1.26 -3.11 4.63
N GLU A 56 -2.07 -3.18 3.59
CA GLU A 56 -1.95 -4.20 2.55
C GLU A 56 -1.17 -3.63 1.37
N ILE A 57 -0.20 -4.40 0.89
CA ILE A 57 0.68 -4.02 -0.21
C ILE A 57 0.55 -5.07 -1.30
N ASN A 58 -0.10 -4.66 -2.38
CA ASN A 58 -0.49 -5.53 -3.48
C ASN A 58 0.32 -5.19 -4.73
N ALA A 59 0.74 -6.21 -5.48
CA ALA A 59 1.45 -6.04 -6.75
C ALA A 59 0.61 -6.56 -7.91
N PHE A 60 0.53 -5.78 -8.99
CA PHE A 60 -0.20 -6.13 -10.19
C PHE A 60 0.64 -5.84 -11.44
N TRP A 61 0.35 -6.58 -12.51
CA TRP A 61 0.77 -6.15 -13.84
C TRP A 61 0.07 -4.84 -14.20
N ASP A 62 0.83 -3.82 -14.55
CA ASP A 62 0.30 -2.59 -15.13
C ASP A 62 0.15 -2.83 -16.64
N ASP A 63 -1.09 -2.83 -17.12
CA ASP A 63 -1.51 -3.15 -18.50
C ASP A 63 -1.36 -4.64 -18.92
N LYS A 64 -0.15 -5.22 -18.88
CA LYS A 64 0.11 -6.56 -19.46
C LYS A 64 1.10 -7.42 -18.67
N PRO A 65 1.01 -8.77 -18.78
CA PRO A 65 1.99 -9.67 -18.19
C PRO A 65 3.43 -9.42 -18.67
N ASN A 66 4.39 -9.53 -17.76
CA ASN A 66 5.83 -9.26 -17.99
C ASN A 66 6.14 -7.81 -18.40
N GLY A 67 5.22 -6.88 -18.17
CA GLY A 67 5.39 -5.45 -18.35
C GLY A 67 5.81 -4.75 -17.06
N ASP A 68 5.30 -3.54 -16.86
CA ASP A 68 5.54 -2.79 -15.62
C ASP A 68 4.72 -3.39 -14.47
N ILE A 69 5.19 -3.18 -13.24
CA ILE A 69 4.49 -3.60 -12.03
C ILE A 69 3.97 -2.37 -11.32
N ARG A 70 2.65 -2.33 -11.06
CA ARG A 70 2.04 -1.37 -10.14
C ARG A 70 1.97 -1.98 -8.76
N VAL A 71 2.47 -1.26 -7.77
CA VAL A 71 2.34 -1.61 -6.35
C VAL A 71 1.37 -0.64 -5.70
N ILE A 72 0.33 -1.15 -5.05
CA ILE A 72 -0.68 -0.37 -4.35
C ILE A 72 -0.56 -0.67 -2.85
N LEU A 73 -0.43 0.38 -2.04
CA LEU A 73 -0.44 0.33 -0.59
C LEU A 73 -1.74 0.91 -0.07
N SER A 74 -2.52 0.13 0.66
CA SER A 74 -3.82 0.53 1.21
C SER A 74 -3.83 0.38 2.73
N ILE A 75 -4.37 1.37 3.45
CA ILE A 75 -4.65 1.23 4.89
C ILE A 75 -6.09 0.73 5.08
N ASP A 76 -6.24 -0.36 5.82
CA ASP A 76 -7.48 -0.81 6.44
C ASP A 76 -7.41 -0.60 7.96
N ASP A 77 -8.35 0.15 8.52
CA ASP A 77 -8.51 0.38 9.96
C ASP A 77 -9.73 -0.35 10.56
N GLY A 78 -10.34 -1.26 9.78
CA GLY A 78 -11.58 -1.97 10.09
C GLY A 78 -12.81 -1.06 10.09
N GLY A 79 -12.75 0.10 9.43
CA GLY A 79 -13.81 1.09 9.29
C GLY A 79 -14.83 0.79 8.16
N ARG A 80 -15.75 1.74 7.91
CA ARG A 80 -16.84 1.58 6.91
C ARG A 80 -16.37 1.63 5.45
N ASP A 81 -15.17 2.14 5.19
CA ASP A 81 -14.63 2.38 3.85
C ASP A 81 -13.73 1.23 3.35
N ALA A 82 -13.92 0.01 3.85
CA ALA A 82 -13.26 -1.21 3.34
C ALA A 82 -13.46 -1.45 1.82
N LEU A 83 -14.32 -0.68 1.15
CA LEU A 83 -14.58 -0.71 -0.30
C LEU A 83 -13.74 0.30 -1.10
N MET A 84 -13.11 1.30 -0.48
CA MET A 84 -12.25 2.30 -1.13
C MET A 84 -11.12 2.72 -0.17
N PRO A 85 -10.12 1.85 0.07
CA PRO A 85 -9.02 2.20 0.94
C PRO A 85 -8.21 3.36 0.34
N TYR A 86 -7.82 4.30 1.21
CA TYR A 86 -6.85 5.34 0.84
C TYR A 86 -5.49 4.70 0.63
N GLY A 87 -4.84 5.04 -0.48
CA GLY A 87 -3.59 4.39 -0.85
C GLY A 87 -2.58 5.30 -1.52
N HIS A 88 -1.33 4.86 -1.43
CA HIS A 88 -0.25 5.28 -2.30
C HIS A 88 -0.04 4.18 -3.32
N ASP A 89 0.43 4.53 -4.50
CA ASP A 89 0.89 3.56 -5.45
C ASP A 89 2.15 4.04 -6.17
N PHE A 90 2.85 3.11 -6.80
CA PHE A 90 4.00 3.41 -7.63
C PHE A 90 4.19 2.35 -8.69
N ILE A 91 4.87 2.72 -9.78
CA ILE A 91 5.14 1.83 -10.91
C ILE A 91 6.64 1.58 -11.07
N LEU A 92 7.00 0.30 -11.21
CA LEU A 92 8.35 -0.17 -11.51
C LEU A 92 8.40 -0.80 -12.90
N SER A 93 9.33 -0.35 -13.73
CA SER A 93 9.62 -1.02 -15.00
C SER A 93 10.58 -2.21 -14.82
N PRO A 94 10.61 -3.17 -15.76
CA PRO A 94 11.53 -4.31 -15.74
C PRO A 94 13.01 -3.93 -15.68
N ASP A 95 13.39 -2.75 -16.18
CA ASP A 95 14.76 -2.22 -16.11
C ASP A 95 15.08 -1.53 -14.76
N GLY A 96 14.16 -1.61 -13.79
CA GLY A 96 14.33 -1.11 -12.43
C GLY A 96 14.19 0.41 -12.30
N ARG A 97 13.60 1.07 -13.30
CA ARG A 97 13.33 2.51 -13.25
C ARG A 97 11.97 2.78 -12.63
N PHE A 98 11.88 3.89 -11.91
CA PHE A 98 10.60 4.45 -11.49
C PHE A 98 9.93 5.08 -12.71
N VAL A 99 8.68 4.70 -12.97
CA VAL A 99 7.93 5.14 -14.16
C VAL A 99 6.91 6.24 -13.83
N GLY A 100 6.35 6.26 -12.61
CA GLY A 100 5.39 7.27 -12.17
C GLY A 100 4.56 6.87 -10.94
N GLU A 101 3.66 7.80 -10.56
CA GLU A 101 2.53 7.67 -9.64
C GLU A 101 1.23 7.88 -10.46
#